data_AF-A0A090WAS5-F1
#
_entry.id   AF-A0A090WAS5-F1
#
_cell.length_a   1.000
_cell.length_b   1.000
_cell.length_c   1.000
_cell.angle_alpha   90.00
_cell.angle_beta   90.00
_cell.angle_gamma   90.00
#
_symmetry.space_group_name_H-M   'P 1'
#
loop_
_entity.id
_entity.type
_entity.pdbx_description
1 polymer ?
#
loop_
_entity_poly.entity_id
_entity_poly.type
_entity_poly.pdbx_seq_one_letter_code
_entity_poly.pdbx_strand_id
1 'polypeptide(L)'
;MYYIDRATPKKWRKYIKLGIEDWQVAFEAAGFKNAIIAKDPPTVEADPEWTPEDVRYSVVRYLASPIPNANGPHVSDPRSGEILESDINWYHNVMSLVNGWFFVQTAASNPDARTAEFSDEVMGELIRFVSSHEVGHTLGLPHNMGVVPLIKLKIYETQNSLKNTEPHLPLWIMHVLII
;
A
#
# COMPACT_ATOMS: atom_id res chain seq x y z
N MET A 1 4.62 -8.34 -12.07
CA MET A 1 5.48 -8.90 -10.99
C MET A 1 6.12 -7.72 -10.29
N TYR A 2 6.03 -7.61 -8.97
CA TYR A 2 6.65 -6.53 -8.20
C TYR A 2 7.81 -7.08 -7.37
N TYR A 3 8.94 -6.40 -7.37
CA TYR A 3 10.08 -6.71 -6.51
C TYR A 3 10.15 -5.74 -5.34
N ILE A 4 10.66 -6.21 -4.21
CA ILE A 4 10.85 -5.38 -3.02
C ILE A 4 12.30 -4.94 -2.93
N ASP A 5 12.57 -3.64 -2.93
CA ASP A 5 13.92 -3.11 -2.79
C ASP A 5 14.67 -3.73 -1.60
N ARG A 6 15.94 -4.09 -1.81
CA ARG A 6 16.84 -4.63 -0.78
C ARG A 6 16.97 -3.68 0.41
N ALA A 7 16.86 -2.37 0.19
CA ALA A 7 16.89 -1.36 1.25
C ALA A 7 15.66 -1.42 2.19
N THR A 8 14.59 -2.10 1.79
CA THR A 8 13.38 -2.24 2.62
C THR A 8 13.69 -3.04 3.89
N PRO A 9 13.39 -2.50 5.10
CA PRO A 9 13.57 -3.22 6.35
C PRO A 9 12.88 -4.59 6.33
N LYS A 10 13.61 -5.65 6.70
CA LYS A 10 13.14 -7.04 6.57
C LYS A 10 11.79 -7.30 7.22
N LYS A 11 11.52 -6.67 8.37
CA LYS A 11 10.25 -6.81 9.11
C LYS A 11 9.03 -6.30 8.33
N TRP A 12 9.21 -5.33 7.43
CA TRP A 12 8.11 -4.72 6.67
C TRP A 12 7.86 -5.37 5.32
N ARG A 13 8.86 -6.09 4.75
CA ARG A 13 8.73 -6.72 3.43
C ARG A 13 7.52 -7.63 3.32
N LYS A 14 7.20 -8.39 4.38
CA LYS A 14 6.01 -9.26 4.41
C LYS A 14 4.73 -8.47 4.14
N TYR A 15 4.55 -7.36 4.84
CA TYR A 15 3.32 -6.55 4.76
C TYR A 15 3.18 -5.83 3.42
N ILE A 16 4.30 -5.33 2.87
CA ILE A 16 4.32 -4.74 1.52
C ILE A 16 3.94 -5.79 0.46
N LYS A 17 4.53 -7.00 0.54
CA LYS A 17 4.17 -8.10 -0.37
C LYS A 17 2.69 -8.48 -0.29
N LEU A 18 2.16 -8.56 0.93
CA LEU A 18 0.72 -8.81 1.13
C LEU A 18 -0.14 -7.72 0.49
N GLY A 19 0.24 -6.44 0.63
CA GLY A 19 -0.52 -5.33 0.05
C GLY A 19 -0.56 -5.37 -1.49
N ILE A 20 0.55 -5.79 -2.11
CA ILE A 20 0.62 -6.05 -3.55
C ILE A 20 -0.30 -7.21 -3.94
N GLU A 21 -0.22 -8.32 -3.20
CA GLU A 21 -0.94 -9.55 -3.52
C GLU A 21 -2.43 -9.50 -3.14
N ASP A 22 -2.88 -8.50 -2.38
CA ASP A 22 -4.31 -8.27 -2.09
C ASP A 22 -5.14 -8.04 -3.36
N TRP A 23 -4.52 -7.57 -4.43
CA TRP A 23 -5.14 -7.42 -5.75
C TRP A 23 -5.36 -8.75 -6.48
N GLN A 24 -4.70 -9.83 -6.05
CA GLN A 24 -4.78 -11.13 -6.70
C GLN A 24 -6.23 -11.66 -6.72
N VAL A 25 -7.01 -11.38 -5.68
CA VAL A 25 -8.45 -11.74 -5.62
C VAL A 25 -9.25 -11.04 -6.73
N ALA A 26 -8.97 -9.76 -7.02
CA ALA A 26 -9.64 -9.02 -8.07
C ALA A 26 -9.25 -9.55 -9.47
N PHE A 27 -7.97 -9.86 -9.67
CA PHE A 27 -7.50 -10.49 -10.92
C PHE A 27 -8.08 -11.89 -11.12
N GLU A 28 -8.22 -12.69 -10.07
CA GLU A 28 -8.86 -14.01 -10.12
C GLU A 28 -10.33 -13.92 -10.48
N ALA A 29 -11.05 -12.95 -9.92
CA ALA A 29 -12.44 -12.68 -10.31
C ALA A 29 -12.56 -12.27 -11.79
N ALA A 30 -11.54 -11.59 -12.34
CA ALA A 30 -11.43 -11.27 -13.76
C ALA A 30 -10.93 -12.44 -14.63
N GLY A 31 -10.65 -13.61 -14.06
CA GLY A 31 -10.24 -14.82 -14.77
C GLY A 31 -8.72 -15.02 -14.91
N PHE A 32 -7.90 -14.16 -14.30
CA PHE A 32 -6.44 -14.26 -14.34
C PHE A 32 -5.90 -14.96 -13.10
N LYS A 33 -4.96 -15.89 -13.28
CA LYS A 33 -4.23 -16.54 -12.18
C LYS A 33 -2.81 -15.98 -12.13
N ASN A 34 -2.26 -15.81 -10.93
CA ASN A 34 -0.88 -15.37 -10.75
C ASN A 34 -0.57 -14.05 -11.47
N ALA A 35 -1.55 -13.15 -11.55
CA ALA A 35 -1.46 -11.91 -12.32
C ALA A 35 -0.59 -10.87 -11.61
N ILE A 36 -0.66 -10.84 -10.28
CA ILE A 36 0.11 -9.93 -9.45
C ILE A 36 0.77 -10.71 -8.31
N ILE A 37 2.10 -10.66 -8.29
CA ILE A 37 2.94 -11.42 -7.36
C ILE A 37 4.04 -10.49 -6.88
N ALA A 38 4.38 -10.60 -5.59
CA ALA A 38 5.47 -9.86 -5.00
C ALA A 38 6.66 -10.78 -4.68
N LYS A 39 7.88 -10.36 -5.01
CA LYS A 39 9.11 -11.15 -4.80
C LYS A 39 10.22 -10.34 -4.15
N ASP A 40 11.12 -11.05 -3.46
CA ASP A 40 12.43 -10.46 -3.19
C ASP A 40 13.23 -10.44 -4.51
N PRO A 41 14.12 -9.46 -4.68
CA PRO A 41 15.02 -9.41 -5.83
C PRO A 41 15.94 -10.63 -5.82
N PRO A 42 16.42 -11.06 -7.01
CA PRO A 42 17.42 -12.12 -7.09
C PRO A 42 18.64 -11.78 -6.25
N THR A 43 19.37 -12.79 -5.79
CA THR A 43 20.67 -12.56 -5.13
C THR A 43 21.68 -12.07 -6.16
N VAL A 44 22.74 -11.40 -5.73
CA VAL A 44 23.79 -10.89 -6.63
C VAL A 44 24.45 -12.04 -7.40
N GLU A 45 24.54 -13.23 -6.80
CA GLU A 45 25.08 -14.42 -7.44
C GLU A 45 24.14 -14.99 -8.51
N ALA A 46 22.83 -14.84 -8.32
CA ALA A 46 21.83 -15.33 -9.26
C ALA A 46 21.64 -14.39 -10.46
N ASP A 47 21.67 -13.09 -10.22
CA ASP A 47 21.61 -12.05 -11.25
C ASP A 47 22.39 -10.80 -10.79
N PRO A 48 23.67 -10.66 -11.20
CA PRO A 48 24.51 -9.53 -10.79
C PRO A 48 24.12 -8.22 -11.48
N GLU A 49 23.43 -8.29 -12.62
CA GLU A 49 22.98 -7.14 -13.40
C GLU A 49 21.58 -6.66 -12.97
N TRP A 50 20.93 -7.38 -12.06
CA TRP A 50 19.64 -6.94 -11.53
C TRP A 50 19.80 -5.60 -10.79
N THR A 51 19.07 -4.60 -11.26
CA THR A 51 18.99 -3.28 -10.65
C THR A 51 17.52 -2.87 -10.53
N PRO A 52 17.13 -2.17 -9.45
CA PRO A 52 15.75 -1.73 -9.29
C PRO A 52 15.31 -0.70 -10.35
N GLU A 53 16.24 -0.11 -11.10
CA GLU A 53 16.01 0.85 -12.19
C GLU A 53 15.88 0.19 -13.58
N ASP A 54 15.79 -1.14 -13.65
CA ASP A 54 15.62 -1.86 -14.90
C ASP A 54 14.15 -1.87 -15.33
N VAL A 55 13.87 -1.35 -16.53
CA VAL A 55 12.52 -1.25 -17.13
C VAL A 55 11.75 -2.58 -17.19
N ARG A 56 12.43 -3.73 -17.07
CA ARG A 56 11.80 -5.05 -17.06
C ARG A 56 11.10 -5.38 -15.74
N TYR A 57 11.33 -4.61 -14.69
CA TYR A 57 10.88 -4.93 -13.34
C TYR A 57 10.08 -3.78 -12.74
N SER A 58 8.89 -4.06 -12.23
CA SER A 58 8.21 -3.15 -11.30
C SER A 58 8.80 -3.33 -9.91
N VAL A 59 9.12 -2.24 -9.20
CA VAL A 59 9.80 -2.29 -7.91
C VAL A 59 9.16 -1.37 -6.89
N VAL A 60 9.01 -1.85 -5.65
CA VAL A 60 8.76 -0.97 -4.49
C VAL A 60 10.10 -0.48 -3.97
N ARG A 61 10.45 0.77 -4.31
CA ARG A 61 11.72 1.43 -4.00
C ARG A 61 11.66 2.10 -2.63
N TYR A 62 12.58 1.74 -1.73
CA TYR A 62 12.57 2.25 -0.37
C TYR A 62 13.52 3.43 -0.22
N LEU A 63 12.96 4.63 -0.04
CA LEU A 63 13.70 5.88 -0.10
C LEU A 63 13.77 6.54 1.27
N ALA A 64 14.98 6.92 1.67
CA ALA A 64 15.22 7.72 2.85
C ALA A 64 14.83 9.18 2.58
N SER A 65 13.54 9.49 2.74
CA SER A 65 12.99 10.83 2.55
C SER A 65 12.28 11.30 3.83
N PRO A 66 12.45 12.58 4.21
CA PRO A 66 11.74 13.15 5.34
C PRO A 66 10.25 13.40 5.03
N ILE A 67 9.86 13.37 3.75
CA ILE A 67 8.50 13.60 3.30
C ILE A 67 7.64 12.39 3.69
N PRO A 68 6.55 12.57 4.44
CA PRO A 68 5.68 11.48 4.87
C PRO A 68 4.71 11.13 3.74
N ASN A 69 5.17 10.39 2.72
CA ASN A 69 4.35 10.05 1.56
C ASN A 69 4.79 8.74 0.87
N ALA A 70 3.97 8.21 -0.01
CA ALA A 70 4.35 7.24 -1.03
C ALA A 70 3.72 7.66 -2.37
N ASN A 71 4.22 7.14 -3.49
CA ASN A 71 3.53 7.29 -4.77
C ASN A 71 3.78 6.09 -5.66
N GLY A 72 2.73 5.60 -6.32
CA GLY A 72 2.77 4.53 -7.32
C GLY A 72 2.60 5.04 -8.75
N PRO A 73 3.62 5.68 -9.36
CA PRO A 73 3.60 6.01 -10.78
C PRO A 73 3.67 4.74 -11.63
N HIS A 74 3.30 4.87 -12.90
CA HIS A 74 3.47 3.81 -13.89
C HIS A 74 3.84 4.42 -15.25
N VAL A 75 4.53 3.62 -16.07
CA VAL A 75 4.82 3.97 -17.47
C VAL A 75 3.97 3.11 -18.38
N SER A 76 3.21 3.76 -19.28
CA SER A 76 2.32 3.08 -20.21
C SER A 76 2.75 3.30 -21.66
N ASP A 77 2.59 2.27 -22.51
CA ASP A 77 2.69 2.44 -23.97
C ASP A 77 1.49 3.28 -24.44
N PRO A 78 1.72 4.47 -25.04
CA PRO A 78 0.64 5.37 -25.44
C PRO A 78 -0.24 4.81 -26.58
N ARG A 79 0.20 3.75 -27.26
CA ARG A 79 -0.51 3.15 -28.40
C ARG A 79 -1.50 2.08 -27.96
N SER A 80 -1.15 1.30 -26.93
CA SER A 80 -1.95 0.18 -26.43
C SER A 80 -2.61 0.46 -25.09
N GLY A 81 -2.08 1.41 -24.30
CA GLY A 81 -2.45 1.60 -22.89
C GLY A 81 -1.88 0.54 -21.96
N GLU A 82 -1.00 -0.34 -22.45
CA GLU A 82 -0.33 -1.36 -21.63
C GLU A 82 0.61 -0.70 -20.63
N ILE A 83 0.49 -1.08 -19.36
CA ILE A 83 1.43 -0.70 -18.31
C ILE A 83 2.70 -1.54 -18.48
N LEU A 84 3.81 -0.88 -18.80
CA LEU A 84 5.10 -1.53 -19.07
C LEU A 84 5.85 -1.82 -17.77
N GLU A 85 5.89 -0.85 -16.86
CA GLU A 85 6.53 -0.97 -15.56
C GLU A 85 5.89 -0.03 -14.53
N SER A 86 6.27 -0.24 -13.26
CA SER A 86 5.93 0.69 -12.19
C SER A 86 6.98 0.70 -11.08
N ASP A 87 7.49 1.88 -10.76
CA ASP A 87 8.37 2.17 -9.63
C ASP A 87 7.60 2.85 -8.48
N ILE A 88 7.12 2.07 -7.53
CA ILE A 88 6.48 2.62 -6.32
C ILE A 88 7.55 3.25 -5.45
N ASN A 89 7.47 4.55 -5.26
CA ASN A 89 8.36 5.30 -4.38
C ASN A 89 7.83 5.25 -2.95
N TRP A 90 8.43 4.40 -2.12
CA TRP A 90 8.10 4.24 -0.72
C TRP A 90 9.00 5.12 0.15
N TYR A 91 8.49 6.22 0.70
CA TYR A 91 9.31 7.06 1.59
C TYR A 91 9.28 6.52 3.01
N HIS A 92 10.45 6.50 3.66
CA HIS A 92 10.59 6.02 5.04
C HIS A 92 9.58 6.69 6.00
N ASN A 93 9.31 7.99 5.83
CA ASN A 93 8.42 8.72 6.72
C ASN A 93 6.92 8.50 6.49
N VAL A 94 6.50 7.66 5.52
CA VAL A 94 5.09 7.28 5.37
C VAL A 94 4.53 6.60 6.62
N MET A 95 5.40 5.93 7.41
CA MET A 95 5.05 5.34 8.69
C MET A 95 4.53 6.37 9.71
N SER A 96 5.09 7.59 9.71
CA SER A 96 4.63 8.68 10.57
C SER A 96 3.25 9.18 10.16
N LEU A 97 2.97 9.20 8.85
CA LEU A 97 1.68 9.59 8.30
C LEU A 97 0.57 8.65 8.78
N VAL A 98 0.77 7.36 8.55
CA VAL A 98 -0.23 6.34 8.92
C VAL A 98 -0.36 6.18 10.42
N ASN A 99 0.68 6.47 11.20
CA ASN A 99 0.57 6.55 12.66
C ASN A 99 -0.42 7.65 13.07
N GLY A 100 -0.22 8.87 12.56
CA GLY A 100 -1.12 9.99 12.81
C GLY A 100 -2.56 9.72 12.36
N TRP A 101 -2.74 9.14 11.17
CA TRP A 101 -4.08 8.76 10.68
C TRP A 101 -4.74 7.71 11.57
N PHE A 102 -4.02 6.65 11.95
CA PHE A 102 -4.57 5.60 12.80
C PHE A 102 -5.01 6.16 14.17
N PHE A 103 -4.21 7.04 14.78
CA PHE A 103 -4.58 7.75 15.99
C PHE A 103 -5.85 8.58 15.79
N VAL A 104 -5.82 9.55 14.86
CA VAL A 104 -6.94 10.50 14.67
C VAL A 104 -8.24 9.78 14.31
N GLN A 105 -8.17 8.74 13.48
CA GLN A 105 -9.37 8.09 12.95
C GLN A 105 -9.93 7.01 13.87
N THR A 106 -9.11 6.42 14.75
CA THR A 106 -9.54 5.24 15.52
C THR A 106 -9.39 5.35 17.03
N ALA A 107 -8.60 6.31 17.55
CA ALA A 107 -8.33 6.38 19.00
C ALA A 107 -9.59 6.53 19.86
N ALA A 108 -10.69 7.07 19.33
CA ALA A 108 -11.96 7.15 20.06
C ALA A 108 -12.47 5.76 20.53
N SER A 109 -12.34 4.73 19.69
CA SER A 109 -12.86 3.38 19.95
C SER A 109 -11.80 2.27 19.97
N ASN A 110 -10.55 2.56 19.58
CA ASN A 110 -9.47 1.60 19.46
C ASN A 110 -8.32 1.91 20.44
N PRO A 111 -8.17 1.13 21.53
CA PRO A 111 -7.08 1.30 22.48
C PRO A 111 -5.68 1.17 21.86
N ASP A 112 -5.51 0.34 20.84
CA ASP A 112 -4.22 0.11 20.17
C ASP A 112 -3.69 1.37 19.46
N ALA A 113 -4.59 2.31 19.14
CA ALA A 113 -4.23 3.57 18.52
C ALA A 113 -3.76 4.62 19.53
N ARG A 114 -3.88 4.37 20.85
CA ARG A 114 -3.59 5.36 21.91
C ARG A 114 -2.16 5.29 22.44
N THR A 115 -1.31 4.45 21.85
CA THR A 115 0.10 4.30 22.25
C THR A 115 1.01 5.16 21.38
N ALA A 116 2.15 5.59 21.93
CA ALA A 116 3.14 6.35 21.16
C ALA A 116 3.85 5.48 20.12
N GLU A 117 4.10 4.22 20.46
CA GLU A 117 4.69 3.21 19.58
C GLU A 117 3.67 2.09 19.35
N PHE A 118 3.43 1.77 18.08
CA PHE A 118 2.56 0.66 17.71
C PHE A 118 3.34 -0.65 17.70
N SER A 119 2.64 -1.76 17.91
CA SER A 119 3.23 -3.07 17.67
C SER A 119 3.61 -3.23 16.19
N ASP A 120 4.57 -4.12 15.90
CA ASP A 120 4.96 -4.41 14.52
C ASP A 120 3.79 -4.98 13.70
N GLU A 121 2.83 -5.64 14.33
CA GLU A 121 1.60 -6.12 13.68
C GLU A 121 0.69 -4.96 13.28
N VAL A 122 0.43 -4.01 14.19
CA VAL A 122 -0.42 -2.85 13.89
C VAL A 122 0.22 -2.00 12.80
N MET A 123 1.50 -1.65 12.94
CA MET A 123 2.22 -0.89 11.92
C MET A 123 2.31 -1.67 10.60
N GLY A 124 2.49 -2.99 10.67
CA GLY A 124 2.50 -3.86 9.51
C GLY A 124 1.20 -3.82 8.70
N GLU A 125 0.04 -3.89 9.34
CA GLU A 125 -1.25 -3.76 8.64
C GLU A 125 -1.45 -2.36 8.03
N LEU A 126 -0.95 -1.31 8.67
CA LEU A 126 -0.96 0.05 8.10
C LEU A 126 -0.04 0.15 6.86
N ILE A 127 1.11 -0.52 6.90
CA ILE A 127 2.04 -0.62 5.76
C ILE A 127 1.39 -1.41 4.61
N ARG A 128 0.72 -2.53 4.90
CA ARG A 128 -0.03 -3.31 3.92
C ARG A 128 -1.10 -2.46 3.24
N PHE A 129 -1.84 -1.68 4.01
CA PHE A 129 -2.85 -0.74 3.51
C PHE A 129 -2.27 0.24 2.49
N VAL A 130 -1.20 0.97 2.86
CA VAL A 130 -0.55 1.91 1.94
C VAL A 130 0.02 1.18 0.73
N SER A 131 0.67 0.04 0.93
CA SER A 131 1.22 -0.74 -0.20
C SER A 131 0.14 -1.15 -1.19
N SER A 132 -1.03 -1.57 -0.70
CA SER A 132 -2.14 -1.93 -1.57
C SER A 132 -2.75 -0.73 -2.28
N HIS A 133 -2.83 0.41 -1.59
CA HIS A 133 -3.24 1.69 -2.15
C HIS A 133 -2.35 2.13 -3.31
N GLU A 134 -1.02 2.14 -3.10
CA GLU A 134 -0.07 2.53 -4.15
C GLU A 134 -0.15 1.60 -5.36
N VAL A 135 -0.30 0.28 -5.14
CA VAL A 135 -0.48 -0.68 -6.24
C VAL A 135 -1.73 -0.36 -7.06
N GLY A 136 -2.81 0.12 -6.44
CA GLY A 136 -3.97 0.62 -7.16
C GLY A 136 -3.62 1.72 -8.18
N HIS A 137 -2.78 2.68 -7.78
CA HIS A 137 -2.30 3.73 -8.69
C HIS A 137 -1.45 3.19 -9.84
N THR A 138 -0.64 2.16 -9.56
CA THR A 138 0.15 1.50 -10.61
C THR A 138 -0.72 0.79 -11.65
N LEU A 139 -1.93 0.38 -11.27
CA LEU A 139 -2.93 -0.24 -12.16
C LEU A 139 -3.81 0.80 -12.89
N GLY A 140 -3.48 2.09 -12.79
CA GLY A 140 -4.21 3.17 -13.44
C GLY A 140 -5.47 3.62 -12.69
N LEU A 141 -5.67 3.18 -11.44
CA LEU A 141 -6.80 3.61 -10.64
C LEU A 141 -6.48 4.94 -9.95
N PRO A 142 -7.28 6.00 -10.15
CA PRO A 142 -7.11 7.25 -9.44
C PRO A 142 -7.51 7.07 -7.97
N HIS A 143 -7.19 8.06 -7.12
CA HIS A 143 -7.76 8.17 -5.79
C HIS A 143 -9.29 8.08 -5.88
N ASN A 144 -9.85 6.92 -5.54
CA ASN A 144 -11.28 6.72 -5.48
C ASN A 144 -11.58 5.91 -4.21
N MET A 145 -12.62 6.32 -3.49
CA MET A 145 -12.94 5.86 -2.13
C MET A 145 -13.54 4.44 -2.09
N GLY A 146 -13.67 3.75 -3.23
CA GLY A 146 -14.31 2.44 -3.35
C GLY A 146 -13.38 1.32 -3.82
N VAL A 147 -12.15 1.63 -4.24
CA VAL A 147 -11.25 0.68 -4.91
C VAL A 147 -9.86 0.70 -4.28
N VAL A 148 -9.81 0.37 -2.99
CA VAL A 148 -8.68 -0.34 -2.40
C VAL A 148 -9.22 -1.76 -2.18
N PRO A 149 -8.49 -2.86 -2.48
CA PRO A 149 -8.98 -4.19 -2.14
C PRO A 149 -9.38 -4.15 -0.67
N LEU A 150 -10.63 -4.56 -0.43
CA LEU A 150 -11.36 -4.37 0.82
C LEU A 150 -10.66 -5.15 1.94
N ILE A 151 -9.56 -4.61 2.46
CA ILE A 151 -8.90 -5.14 3.64
C ILE A 151 -9.70 -4.61 4.82
N LYS A 152 -10.22 -5.53 5.65
CA LYS A 152 -10.69 -5.24 7.00
C LYS A 152 -9.52 -4.69 7.83
N LEU A 153 -9.11 -3.44 7.61
CA LEU A 153 -8.33 -2.73 8.61
C LEU A 153 -9.26 -2.39 9.76
N LYS A 154 -8.74 -2.43 10.99
CA LYS A 154 -9.40 -1.84 12.17
C LYS A 154 -9.84 -0.41 11.91
N ILE A 155 -9.17 0.34 11.04
CA ILE A 155 -9.60 1.65 10.54
C ILE A 155 -10.96 1.55 9.85
N TYR A 156 -11.12 0.67 8.87
CA TYR A 156 -12.37 0.50 8.13
C TYR A 156 -13.47 -0.13 9.00
N GLU A 157 -13.14 -1.08 9.87
CA GLU A 157 -14.10 -1.64 10.83
C GLU A 157 -14.57 -0.57 11.84
N THR A 158 -13.66 0.29 12.32
CA THR A 158 -14.01 1.43 13.18
C THR A 158 -14.87 2.45 12.42
N GLN A 159 -14.48 2.81 11.20
CA GLN A 159 -15.26 3.71 10.35
C GLN A 159 -16.67 3.15 10.06
N ASN A 160 -16.78 1.87 9.72
CA ASN A 160 -18.09 1.24 9.49
C ASN A 160 -18.89 1.06 10.78
N SER A 161 -18.25 0.79 11.91
CA SER A 161 -18.91 0.78 13.22
C SER A 161 -19.49 2.15 13.54
N LEU A 162 -18.72 3.24 13.33
CA LEU A 162 -19.19 4.61 13.54
C LEU A 162 -20.35 4.97 12.60
N LYS A 163 -20.30 4.54 11.32
CA LYS A 163 -21.44 4.70 10.39
C LYS A 163 -22.71 4.01 10.88
N ASN A 164 -22.57 2.83 11.49
CA ASN A 164 -23.71 2.05 11.99
C ASN A 164 -24.25 2.57 13.33
N THR A 165 -23.43 3.22 14.15
CA THR A 165 -23.84 3.74 15.47
C THR A 165 -24.25 5.21 15.45
N GLU A 166 -23.72 6.03 14.53
CA GLU A 166 -24.06 7.46 14.39
C GLU A 166 -24.34 7.83 12.91
N PRO A 167 -25.55 7.52 12.39
CA PRO A 167 -25.90 7.73 10.98
C PRO A 167 -25.99 9.20 10.56
N HIS A 168 -25.78 10.14 11.49
CA HIS A 168 -25.89 11.58 11.29
C HIS A 168 -24.52 12.30 11.23
N LEU A 169 -23.41 11.58 11.47
CA LEU A 169 -22.08 12.16 11.32
C LEU A 169 -21.88 12.58 9.86
N PRO A 170 -21.59 13.85 9.59
CA PRO A 170 -21.54 14.35 8.24
C PRO A 170 -20.35 13.70 7.52
N LEU A 171 -20.63 13.19 6.31
CA LEU A 171 -19.71 12.41 5.49
C LEU A 171 -18.29 13.01 5.40
N TRP A 172 -18.13 14.33 5.48
CA TRP A 172 -16.82 15.00 5.42
C TRP A 172 -15.85 14.63 6.56
N ILE A 173 -16.35 14.23 7.74
CA ILE A 173 -15.51 13.71 8.84
C ILE A 173 -14.86 12.36 8.46
N MET A 174 -15.48 11.63 7.53
CA MET A 174 -14.95 10.38 6.98
C MET A 174 -14.16 10.56 5.68
N HIS A 175 -14.16 11.78 5.12
CA HIS A 175 -13.40 12.17 3.93
C HIS A 175 -12.09 12.87 4.28
N VAL A 176 -11.44 12.51 5.39
CA VAL A 176 -10.01 12.86 5.56
C VAL A 176 -9.23 11.97 4.60
N LEU A 177 -9.27 12.44 3.35
CA LEU A 177 -8.75 11.88 2.13
C LEU A 177 -7.25 11.75 2.24
N ILE A 178 -6.77 10.58 1.86
CA ILE A 178 -5.42 10.41 1.33
C ILE A 178 -5.38 11.30 0.07
N ILE A 179 -4.76 12.47 0.23
CA ILE A 179 -4.33 13.39 -0.82
C ILE A 179 -2.82 13.44 -0.77
#